data_AF-A0AA50USG4-F1
#
_entry.id   AF-A0AA50USG4-F1
#
_cell.length_a   1.000
_cell.length_b   1.000
_cell.length_c   1.000
_cell.angle_alpha   90.00
_cell.angle_beta   90.00
_cell.angle_gamma   90.00
#
_symmetry.space_group_name_H-M   'P 1'
#
loop_
_entity.id
_entity.type
_entity.pdbx_description
1 polymer ?
#
loop_
_entity_poly.entity_id
_entity_poly.type
_entity_poly.pdbx_seq_one_letter_code
_entity_poly.pdbx_strand_id
1 'polypeptide(L)'
;VTITGFDLSSYRQCLSKWNHAVELMYAQCRALGPARCLLVRYEALVLAPERTMRRVLDFLQLGWSDAVLHHERYINQPHGVALS
;
A
#
# COMPACT_ATOMS: atom_id res chain seq x y z
N VAL A 1 -13.80 4.63 11.40
CA VAL A 1 -12.52 5.33 11.11
C VAL A 1 -12.87 6.69 10.55
N THR A 2 -12.45 7.77 11.22
CA THR A 2 -12.51 9.13 10.67
C THR A 2 -11.09 9.54 10.28
N ILE A 3 -10.93 10.13 9.09
CA ILE A 3 -9.62 10.66 8.66
C ILE A 3 -9.59 12.11 9.11
N THR A 4 -8.70 12.44 10.05
CA THR A 4 -8.60 13.80 10.61
C THR A 4 -8.47 14.82 9.50
N GLY A 5 -9.33 15.84 9.54
CA GLY A 5 -9.37 16.90 8.54
C GLY A 5 -10.16 16.57 7.28
N PHE A 6 -10.76 15.39 7.10
CA PHE A 6 -11.67 15.11 5.98
C PHE A 6 -13.12 15.28 6.41
N ASP A 7 -13.87 16.12 5.69
CA ASP A 7 -15.34 16.12 5.72
C ASP A 7 -15.85 14.96 4.86
N LEU A 8 -16.18 13.85 5.51
CA LEU A 8 -16.64 12.62 4.85
C LEU A 8 -18.03 12.73 4.23
N SER A 9 -18.78 13.81 4.50
CA SER A 9 -20.05 14.09 3.83
C SER A 9 -19.87 14.76 2.46
N SER A 10 -18.66 15.27 2.17
CA SER A 10 -18.35 16.02 0.96
C SER A 10 -17.35 15.29 0.07
N TYR A 11 -17.85 14.56 -0.93
CA TYR A 11 -17.02 13.92 -1.96
C TYR A 11 -16.03 14.88 -2.60
N ARG A 12 -16.46 16.13 -2.86
CA ARG A 12 -15.58 17.17 -3.43
C ARG A 12 -14.41 17.45 -2.51
N GLN A 13 -14.66 17.70 -1.22
CA GLN A 13 -13.58 18.00 -0.29
C GLN A 13 -12.67 16.78 -0.10
N CYS A 14 -13.23 15.58 0.02
CA CYS A 14 -12.46 14.34 0.12
C CYS A 14 -11.51 14.15 -1.06
N LEU A 15 -12.02 14.27 -2.30
CA LEU A 15 -11.21 14.10 -3.50
C LEU A 15 -10.16 15.22 -3.67
N SER A 16 -10.49 16.48 -3.34
CA SER A 16 -9.51 17.56 -3.35
C SER A 16 -8.37 17.31 -2.35
N LYS A 17 -8.68 16.86 -1.13
CA LYS A 17 -7.66 16.57 -0.11
C LYS A 17 -6.86 15.31 -0.43
N TRP A 18 -7.52 14.27 -0.94
CA TRP A 18 -6.86 13.07 -1.46
C TRP A 18 -5.87 13.43 -2.57
N ASN A 19 -6.28 14.26 -3.53
CA ASN A 19 -5.42 14.67 -4.64
C ASN A 19 -4.16 15.38 -4.13
N HIS A 20 -4.31 16.35 -3.23
CA HIS A 20 -3.19 17.07 -2.64
C HIS A 20 -2.22 16.14 -1.88
N ALA A 21 -2.76 15.22 -1.06
CA ALA A 21 -1.95 14.28 -0.31
C ALA A 21 -1.16 13.33 -1.24
N VAL A 22 -1.84 12.72 -2.22
CA VAL A 22 -1.22 11.77 -3.15
C VAL A 22 -0.21 12.46 -4.06
N GLU A 23 -0.48 13.69 -4.51
CA GLU A 23 0.46 14.48 -5.32
C GLU A 23 1.79 14.69 -4.60
N LEU A 24 1.75 15.10 -3.32
CA LEU A 24 2.94 15.28 -2.49
C LEU A 24 3.70 13.95 -2.28
N MET A 25 2.99 12.88 -1.89
CA MET A 25 3.59 11.56 -1.69
C MET A 25 4.23 11.01 -2.97
N TYR A 26 3.56 11.19 -4.11
CA TYR A 26 4.05 10.78 -5.42
C TYR A 26 5.31 11.56 -5.81
N ALA A 27 5.31 12.89 -5.66
CA ALA A 27 6.46 13.73 -5.98
C ALA A 27 7.69 13.35 -5.14
N GLN A 28 7.51 13.11 -3.84
CA GLN A 28 8.58 12.66 -2.94
C GLN A 28 9.10 11.26 -3.33
N CYS A 29 8.21 10.31 -3.63
CA CYS A 29 8.60 8.98 -4.11
C CYS A 29 9.42 9.05 -5.40
N ARG A 30 9.01 9.90 -6.35
CA ARG A 30 9.74 10.15 -7.60
C ARG A 30 11.12 10.76 -7.36
N ALA A 31 11.23 11.71 -6.44
CA ALA A 31 12.49 12.36 -6.09
C ALA A 31 13.51 11.40 -5.44
N LEU A 32 13.03 10.43 -4.65
CA LEU A 32 13.87 9.38 -4.07
C LEU A 32 14.43 8.39 -5.10
N GLY A 33 13.77 8.28 -6.26
CA GLY A 33 14.15 7.39 -7.34
C GLY A 33 13.75 5.92 -7.12
N PRO A 34 13.82 5.10 -8.18
CA PRO A 34 13.26 3.74 -8.22
C PRO A 34 14.01 2.73 -7.34
N ALA A 35 15.21 3.07 -6.86
CA ALA A 35 15.95 2.23 -5.92
C ALA A 35 15.49 2.40 -4.46
N ARG A 36 14.74 3.47 -4.16
CA ARG A 36 14.34 3.81 -2.78
C ARG A 36 12.84 3.92 -2.58
N CYS A 37 12.05 4.10 -3.64
CA CYS A 37 10.60 4.09 -3.55
C CYS A 37 9.97 3.34 -4.73
N LEU A 38 9.05 2.42 -4.41
CA LEU A 38 8.29 1.64 -5.38
C LEU A 38 6.81 2.02 -5.34
N LEU A 39 6.28 2.48 -6.47
CA LEU A 39 4.85 2.70 -6.63
C LEU A 39 4.11 1.37 -6.86
N VAL A 40 3.23 1.00 -5.93
CA VAL A 40 2.37 -0.18 -6.04
C VAL A 40 0.93 0.26 -6.23
N ARG A 41 0.35 -0.10 -7.38
CA ARG A 41 -1.06 0.19 -7.68
C ARG A 41 -1.95 -0.86 -7.05
N TYR A 42 -2.93 -0.42 -6.26
CA TYR A 42 -3.88 -1.31 -5.59
C TYR A 42 -4.62 -2.21 -6.58
N GLU A 43 -5.09 -1.67 -7.70
CA GLU A 43 -5.88 -2.47 -8.66
C GLU A 43 -5.02 -3.56 -9.30
N ALA A 44 -3.74 -3.28 -9.57
CA ALA A 44 -2.82 -4.28 -10.09
C ALA A 44 -2.48 -5.37 -9.06
N LEU A 45 -2.34 -4.97 -7.79
CA LEU A 45 -2.12 -5.90 -6.67
C LEU A 45 -3.29 -6.88 -6.54
N VAL A 46 -4.53 -6.40 -6.50
CA VAL A 46 -5.69 -7.29 -6.30
C VAL A 46 -5.98 -8.18 -7.52
N LEU A 47 -5.72 -7.68 -8.74
CA LEU A 47 -5.92 -8.46 -9.97
C LEU A 47 -4.82 -9.50 -10.21
N ALA A 48 -3.59 -9.24 -9.76
CA ALA A 48 -2.44 -10.12 -9.96
C ALA A 48 -1.51 -10.08 -8.73
N PRO A 49 -1.93 -10.68 -7.60
CA PRO A 49 -1.24 -10.52 -6.31
C PRO A 49 0.16 -11.14 -6.34
N GLU A 50 0.32 -12.34 -6.86
CA GLU A 50 1.64 -13.00 -6.95
C GLU A 50 2.63 -12.18 -7.79
N ARG A 51 2.23 -11.79 -9.00
CA ARG A 51 3.09 -10.97 -9.88
C ARG A 51 3.52 -9.67 -9.20
N THR A 52 2.59 -9.04 -8.48
CA THR A 52 2.87 -7.76 -7.80
C THR A 52 3.78 -7.97 -6.59
N MET A 53 3.51 -8.99 -5.76
CA MET A 53 4.30 -9.28 -4.56
C MET A 53 5.71 -9.78 -4.88
N ARG A 54 5.91 -10.55 -5.95
CA ARG A 54 7.25 -10.89 -6.45
C ARG A 54 8.06 -9.62 -6.72
N ARG A 55 7.50 -8.68 -7.48
CA ARG A 55 8.14 -7.38 -7.77
C ARG A 55 8.44 -6.56 -6.50
N VAL A 56 7.55 -6.60 -5.50
CA VAL A 56 7.73 -5.90 -4.23
C VAL A 56 8.87 -6.52 -3.42
N LEU A 57 8.90 -7.84 -3.27
CA LEU A 57 9.97 -8.53 -2.52
C LEU A 57 11.33 -8.41 -3.21
N ASP A 58 11.37 -8.48 -4.55
CA ASP A 58 12.59 -8.25 -5.33
C ASP A 58 13.13 -6.82 -5.10
N PHE A 59 12.26 -5.81 -5.10
CA PHE A 59 12.63 -4.43 -4.79
C PHE A 59 13.19 -4.28 -3.37
N LEU A 60 12.63 -5.01 -2.40
CA LEU A 60 13.09 -5.01 -1.01
C LEU A 60 14.30 -5.94 -0.76
N GLN A 61 14.78 -6.64 -1.79
CA GLN A 61 15.87 -7.63 -1.69
C GLN A 61 15.57 -8.76 -0.69
N LEU A 62 14.31 -9.21 -0.65
CA LEU A 62 13.85 -10.32 0.19
C LEU A 62 13.57 -11.56 -0.67
N GLY A 63 13.80 -12.74 -0.09
CA GLY A 63 13.42 -14.00 -0.73
C GLY A 63 11.90 -14.16 -0.87
N TRP A 64 11.47 -14.90 -1.89
CA TRP A 64 10.05 -15.24 -2.07
C TRP A 64 9.54 -16.13 -0.94
N SER A 65 8.32 -15.84 -0.45
CA SER A 65 7.56 -16.71 0.44
C SER A 65 6.11 -16.72 0.02
N ASP A 66 5.52 -17.90 -0.13
CA ASP A 66 4.11 -18.07 -0.51
C ASP A 66 3.14 -17.48 0.53
N ALA A 67 3.61 -17.32 1.78
CA ALA A 67 2.85 -16.73 2.88
C ALA A 67 2.29 -15.32 2.56
N VAL A 68 2.94 -14.57 1.67
CA VAL A 68 2.46 -13.23 1.28
C VAL A 68 1.15 -13.23 0.51
N LEU A 69 0.76 -14.38 -0.06
CA LEU A 69 -0.53 -14.59 -0.73
C LEU A 69 -1.62 -15.10 0.21
N HIS A 70 -1.24 -15.52 1.40
CA HIS A 70 -2.09 -16.16 2.40
C HIS A 70 -2.07 -15.40 3.73
N HIS A 71 -1.98 -14.07 3.67
CA HIS A 71 -1.87 -13.19 4.82
C HIS A 71 -2.99 -13.39 5.85
N GLU A 72 -4.19 -13.79 5.40
CA GLU A 72 -5.35 -14.07 6.23
C GLU A 72 -5.12 -15.20 7.25
N ARG A 73 -4.24 -16.15 6.93
CA ARG A 73 -3.92 -17.29 7.82
C ARG A 73 -3.07 -16.89 9.02
N TYR A 74 -2.48 -15.70 8.98
CA TYR A 74 -1.56 -15.19 10.01
C TYR A 74 -2.19 -14.09 10.86
N ILE A 75 -3.46 -13.74 10.65
CA ILE A 75 -4.17 -12.79 11.51
C ILE A 75 -4.41 -13.42 12.89
N ASN A 76 -4.09 -12.68 13.95
CA ASN A 76 -4.24 -13.11 15.35
C ASN A 76 -3.50 -14.41 15.72
N GLN A 77 -2.49 -14.80 14.94
CA GLN A 77 -1.61 -15.93 15.25
C GLN A 77 -0.35 -15.46 16.00
N PRO A 78 0.39 -16.35 16.69
CA PRO A 78 1.70 -16.03 17.25
C PRO A 78 2.64 -15.47 16.17
N HIS A 79 3.25 -14.32 16.42
CA HIS A 79 4.07 -13.56 15.45
C HIS A 79 3.31 -13.02 14.22
N GLY A 80 1.98 -13.11 14.23
CA GLY A 80 1.10 -12.59 13.20
C GLY A 80 0.64 -11.15 13.46
N VAL A 81 -0.13 -10.59 12.54
CA VAL A 81 -0.72 -9.25 12.70
C VAL A 81 -1.95 -9.36 13.60
N ALA A 82 -1.97 -8.60 14.69
CA ALA A 82 -3.15 -8.43 15.52
C ALA A 82 -4.08 -7.40 14.87
N LEU A 83 -5.35 -7.75 14.69
CA LEU A 83 -6.39 -6.78 14.30
C LEU A 83 -7.24 -6.45 15.53
N SER A 84 -7.18 -5.19 15.94
CA SER A 84 -7.99 -4.60 17.02
C SER A 84 -9.33 -4.07 16.51
#